data_AF-A0A7J9W1S9-F1
#
_entry.id   AF-A0A7J9W1S9-F1
#
_cell.length_a   1.000
_cell.length_b   1.000
_cell.length_c   1.000
_cell.angle_alpha   90.00
_cell.angle_beta   90.00
_cell.angle_gamma   90.00
#
_symmetry.space_group_name_H-M   'P 1'
#
loop_
_entity.id
_entity.type
_entity.pdbx_description
1 polymer ?
#
loop_
_entity_poly.entity_id
_entity_poly.type
_entity_poly.pdbx_seq_one_letter_code
_entity_poly.pdbx_strand_id
1 'polypeptide(L)'
;MERAGIPTAVITNLVTIAEQVGAPRIVLGRGIPYPTGDPDLPPHAERAWRRRLVEQALVALATPVERPTVFEVGAQDVGAQHVGAQPEEATRA
;
A
#
# COMPACT_ATOMS: atom_id res chain seq x y z
N MET A 1 6.73 -19.28 -4.44
CA MET A 1 6.52 -18.42 -5.62
C MET A 1 7.84 -17.87 -6.11
N GLU A 2 8.46 -16.88 -5.45
CA GLU A 2 9.75 -16.30 -5.91
C GLU A 2 10.86 -17.33 -6.09
N ARG A 3 11.10 -18.21 -5.10
CA ARG A 3 12.12 -19.27 -5.21
C ARG A 3 11.89 -20.25 -6.36
N ALA A 4 10.67 -20.31 -6.89
CA ALA A 4 10.30 -21.13 -8.04
C ALA A 4 10.36 -20.33 -9.36
N GLY A 5 10.91 -19.11 -9.36
CA GLY A 5 11.02 -18.25 -10.55
C GLY A 5 9.73 -17.52 -10.91
N ILE A 6 8.73 -17.48 -10.00
CA ILE A 6 7.47 -16.77 -10.23
C ILE A 6 7.49 -15.47 -9.42
N PRO A 7 7.55 -14.29 -10.08
CA PRO A 7 7.58 -13.02 -9.37
C PRO A 7 6.29 -12.81 -8.57
N THR A 8 6.39 -12.15 -7.43
CA THR A 8 5.25 -11.80 -6.57
C THR A 8 5.28 -10.36 -6.12
N ALA A 9 4.11 -9.75 -6.03
CA ALA A 9 3.89 -8.46 -5.38
C ALA A 9 2.70 -8.59 -4.43
N VAL A 10 2.86 -8.08 -3.20
CA VAL A 10 1.79 -8.07 -2.20
C VAL A 10 1.28 -6.65 -2.03
N ILE A 11 -0.04 -6.46 -2.09
CA ILE A 11 -0.68 -5.20 -1.75
C ILE A 11 -1.04 -5.24 -0.26
N THR A 12 -0.52 -4.30 0.53
CA THR A 12 -0.78 -4.25 1.98
C THR A 12 -0.47 -2.87 2.57
N ASN A 13 -1.05 -2.59 3.73
CA ASN A 13 -0.70 -1.45 4.59
C ASN A 13 0.15 -1.86 5.79
N LEU A 14 0.39 -3.16 5.98
CA LEU A 14 1.29 -3.71 7.00
C LEU A 14 2.72 -3.84 6.45
N VAL A 15 3.29 -2.72 5.99
CA VAL A 15 4.59 -2.68 5.29
C VAL A 15 5.69 -3.35 6.11
N THR A 16 5.84 -2.98 7.38
CA THR A 16 6.87 -3.54 8.27
C THR A 16 6.75 -5.06 8.43
N ILE A 17 5.53 -5.59 8.51
CA ILE A 17 5.33 -7.04 8.61
C ILE A 17 5.71 -7.71 7.29
N ALA A 18 5.33 -7.12 6.15
CA ALA A 18 5.68 -7.64 4.83
C ALA A 18 7.21 -7.64 4.61
N GLU A 19 7.92 -6.62 5.07
CA GLU A 19 9.39 -6.58 5.06
C GLU A 19 9.98 -7.69 5.95
N GLN A 20 9.49 -7.85 7.18
CA GLN A 20 9.99 -8.85 8.13
C GLN A 20 9.84 -10.30 7.63
N VAL A 21 8.76 -10.60 6.91
CA VAL A 21 8.55 -11.93 6.31
C VAL A 21 9.26 -12.11 4.96
N GLY A 22 9.96 -11.08 4.48
CA GLY A 22 10.74 -11.12 3.24
C GLY A 22 9.92 -11.02 1.97
N ALA A 23 8.80 -10.27 1.98
CA ALA A 23 8.07 -9.97 0.75
C ALA A 23 8.96 -9.15 -0.20
N PRO A 24 9.16 -9.60 -1.46
CA PRO A 24 10.11 -8.96 -2.37
C PRO A 24 9.63 -7.57 -2.83
N ARG A 25 8.34 -7.47 -3.17
CA ARG A 25 7.70 -6.26 -3.70
C ARG A 25 6.44 -6.00 -2.91
N ILE A 26 6.38 -4.83 -2.29
CA ILE A 26 5.32 -4.44 -1.37
C ILE A 26 4.65 -3.21 -1.97
N VAL A 27 3.38 -3.33 -2.32
CA VAL A 27 2.59 -2.23 -2.89
C VAL A 27 1.77 -1.63 -1.75
N LEU A 28 2.00 -0.35 -1.46
CA LEU A 28 1.28 0.34 -0.40
C LEU A 28 -0.18 0.59 -0.83
N GLY A 29 -1.12 0.02 -0.07
CA GLY A 29 -2.55 0.25 -0.24
C GLY A 29 -3.04 1.58 0.34
N ARG A 30 -4.35 1.85 0.28
CA ARG A 30 -4.94 3.14 0.72
C ARG A 30 -4.87 3.35 2.23
N GLY A 31 -5.14 2.29 3.00
CA GLY A 31 -5.27 2.33 4.45
C GLY A 31 -5.42 0.92 5.03
N ILE A 32 -5.30 0.80 6.35
CA ILE A 32 -5.53 -0.47 7.05
C ILE A 32 -6.97 -0.96 6.84
N PRO A 33 -8.01 -0.13 7.09
CA PRO A 33 -9.31 -0.40 6.54
C PRO A 33 -9.28 -0.13 5.03
N TYR A 34 -9.86 -1.04 4.24
CA TYR A 34 -9.98 -0.91 2.77
C TYR A 34 -8.61 -0.81 2.06
N PRO A 35 -7.71 -1.81 2.18
CA PRO A 35 -6.37 -1.76 1.58
C PRO A 35 -6.41 -1.57 0.05
N THR A 36 -7.50 -2.00 -0.57
CA THR A 36 -7.72 -1.99 -2.01
C THR A 36 -8.94 -1.17 -2.42
N GLY A 37 -9.39 -0.21 -1.62
CA GLY A 37 -10.48 0.69 -1.99
C GLY A 37 -10.55 1.93 -1.12
N ASP A 38 -11.49 2.82 -1.44
CA ASP A 38 -11.77 4.01 -0.64
C ASP A 38 -13.29 4.26 -0.65
N PRO A 39 -13.99 4.05 0.48
CA PRO A 39 -15.44 4.23 0.55
C PRO A 39 -15.89 5.69 0.47
N ASP A 40 -14.98 6.64 0.69
CA ASP A 40 -15.27 8.08 0.66
C ASP A 40 -15.21 8.65 -0.76
N LEU A 41 -14.69 7.87 -1.72
CA LEU A 41 -14.66 8.25 -3.13
C LEU A 41 -15.99 7.95 -3.84
N PRO A 42 -16.45 8.84 -4.76
CA PRO A 42 -17.53 8.51 -5.68
C PRO A 42 -17.21 7.24 -6.49
N PRO A 43 -18.21 6.43 -6.90
CA PRO A 43 -17.99 5.13 -7.52
C PRO A 43 -17.03 5.12 -8.73
N HIS A 44 -17.06 6.18 -9.55
CA HIS A 44 -16.17 6.30 -10.70
C HIS A 44 -14.71 6.55 -10.29
N ALA A 45 -14.49 7.39 -9.27
CA ALA A 45 -13.17 7.75 -8.75
C ALA A 45 -12.57 6.57 -7.96
N GLU A 46 -13.39 5.86 -7.20
CA GLU A 46 -13.00 4.63 -6.50
C GLU A 46 -12.49 3.57 -7.48
N ARG A 47 -13.25 3.34 -8.57
CA ARG A 47 -12.84 2.41 -9.63
C ARG A 47 -11.55 2.84 -10.33
N ALA A 48 -11.39 4.14 -10.59
CA ALA A 48 -10.16 4.68 -11.17
C ALA A 48 -8.96 4.52 -10.22
N TRP A 49 -9.19 4.70 -8.91
CA TRP A 49 -8.16 4.48 -7.91
C TRP A 49 -7.74 3.00 -7.84
N ARG A 50 -8.70 2.06 -7.81
CA ARG A 50 -8.41 0.62 -7.86
C ARG A 50 -7.63 0.21 -9.11
N ARG A 51 -7.97 0.81 -10.26
CA ARG A 51 -7.23 0.63 -11.51
C ARG A 51 -5.76 0.99 -11.33
N ARG A 52 -5.46 2.18 -10.79
CA ARG A 52 -4.09 2.66 -10.55
C ARG A 52 -3.33 1.75 -9.57
N LEU A 53 -3.99 1.27 -8.52
CA LEU A 53 -3.39 0.34 -7.58
C LEU A 53 -2.93 -0.96 -8.27
N VAL A 54 -3.81 -1.56 -9.09
CA VAL A 54 -3.47 -2.79 -9.82
C VAL A 54 -2.40 -2.54 -10.87
N GLU A 55 -2.44 -1.41 -11.57
CA GLU A 55 -1.39 -1.01 -12.52
C GLU A 55 -0.04 -0.88 -11.82
N GLN A 56 0.01 -0.26 -10.64
CA GLN A 56 1.23 -0.17 -9.86
C GLN A 56 1.70 -1.53 -9.36
N ALA A 57 0.79 -2.44 -9.01
CA ALA A 57 1.16 -3.80 -8.65
C ALA A 57 1.76 -4.59 -9.83
N LEU A 58 1.27 -4.36 -11.05
CA LEU A 58 1.86 -4.94 -12.27
C LEU A 58 3.25 -4.36 -12.56
N VAL A 59 3.43 -3.05 -12.38
CA VAL A 59 4.76 -2.40 -12.47
C VAL A 59 5.71 -3.01 -11.45
N ALA A 60 5.29 -3.12 -10.18
CA ALA A 60 6.08 -3.73 -9.13
C ALA A 60 6.47 -5.17 -9.52
N LEU A 61 5.49 -5.99 -9.92
CA LEU A 61 5.69 -7.39 -10.33
C LEU A 61 6.74 -7.56 -11.44
N ALA A 62 6.75 -6.63 -12.42
CA ALA A 62 7.70 -6.62 -13.53
C ALA A 62 9.07 -6.00 -13.18
N THR A 63 9.18 -5.29 -12.06
CA THR A 63 10.41 -4.61 -11.66
C THR A 63 11.36 -5.59 -10.96
N PRO A 64 12.60 -5.81 -11.44
CA PRO A 64 13.61 -6.58 -10.71
C PRO A 64 13.95 -5.91 -9.38
N VAL A 65 14.03 -6.69 -8.29
CA VAL A 65 14.40 -6.20 -6.96
C VAL A 65 15.39 -7.15 -6.31
N GLU A 66 16.35 -6.61 -5.55
CA GLU A 66 17.37 -7.39 -4.82
C GLU A 66 17.07 -7.48 -3.31
N ARG A 67 16.16 -6.64 -2.82
CA ARG A 67 15.74 -6.56 -1.42
C ARG A 67 14.26 -6.18 -1.34
N PRO A 68 13.58 -6.39 -0.19
CA PRO A 68 12.22 -5.87 0.01
C PRO A 68 12.13 -4.40 -0.42
N THR A 69 11.21 -4.13 -1.34
CA THR A 69 11.06 -2.82 -1.98
C THR A 69 9.60 -2.39 -1.91
N VAL A 70 9.37 -1.17 -1.47
CA VAL A 70 8.03 -0.58 -1.34
C VAL A 70 7.71 0.25 -2.59
N PHE A 71 6.50 0.08 -3.11
CA PHE A 71 5.95 0.77 -4.27
C PHE A 71 4.69 1.52 -3.85
N GLU A 72 4.65 2.83 -4.06
CA GLU A 72 3.51 3.68 -3.72
C GLU A 72 2.67 4.00 -4.95
N VAL A 73 1.34 4.07 -4.80
CA VAL A 73 0.45 4.53 -5.86
C VAL A 73 0.59 6.05 -5.96
N GLY A 74 1.05 6.56 -7.10
CA GLY A 74 1.43 7.97 -7.30
C GLY A 74 0.42 8.98 -6.74
N ALA A 75 0.94 9.97 -6.01
CA ALA A 75 0.16 10.99 -5.33
C ALA A 75 -0.37 12.02 -6.33
N GLN A 76 -1.57 11.83 -6.87
CA GLN A 76 -2.44 12.92 -7.32
C GLN A 76 -3.88 12.53 -6.92
N ASP A 77 -4.59 13.47 -6.32
CA ASP A 77 -5.92 13.38 -5.66
C ASP A 77 -5.92 12.94 -4.19
N VAL A 78 -5.06 13.58 -3.39
CA VAL A 78 -5.25 13.66 -1.93
C VAL A 78 -6.28 14.76 -1.63
N GLY A 79 -7.56 14.43 -1.76
CA GLY A 79 -8.62 15.17 -1.11
C GLY A 79 -8.54 14.93 0.40
N ALA A 80 -8.11 15.95 1.13
CA ALA A 80 -8.28 16.21 2.57
C ALA A 80 -8.54 15.02 3.54
N GLN A 81 -7.54 14.80 4.42
CA GLN A 81 -7.68 14.62 5.88
C GLN A 81 -8.45 13.40 6.45
N HIS A 82 -7.69 12.50 7.08
CA HIS A 82 -7.81 12.29 8.52
C HIS A 82 -6.41 12.03 9.13
N VAL A 83 -5.77 13.12 9.56
CA VAL A 83 -4.71 13.04 10.57
C VAL A 83 -5.44 12.77 11.88
N GLY A 84 -5.51 11.51 12.29
CA GLY A 84 -5.88 11.15 13.64
C GLY A 84 -4.78 11.64 14.58
N ALA A 85 -5.08 12.74 15.29
CA ALA A 85 -4.27 13.23 16.39
C ALA A 85 -3.92 12.08 17.35
N GLN A 86 -2.63 11.89 17.63
CA GLN A 86 -2.20 11.18 18.83
C GLN A 86 -2.20 12.21 19.96
N PRO A 87 -3.06 12.11 20.98
CA PRO A 87 -2.93 12.94 22.16
C PRO A 87 -1.69 12.53 22.94
N GLU A 88 -0.94 13.54 23.32
CA GLU A 88 0.34 13.51 24.04
C GLU A 88 0.29 12.73 25.36
N GLU A 89 1.47 12.23 25.74
CA GLU A 89 1.81 11.68 27.05
C GLU A 89 1.27 12.54 28.20
N ALA A 90 0.21 12.04 28.84
CA ALA A 90 -0.20 12.48 30.15
C ALA A 90 -0.49 11.25 31.02
N THR A 91 0.53 10.73 31.69
CA THR A 91 0.49 10.29 33.10
C THR A 91 1.90 9.86 33.51
N ARG A 92 2.66 10.84 33.97
CA ARG A 92 3.69 10.65 34.98
C ARG A 92 3.07 11.21 36.27
N ALA A 93 2.62 10.32 37.15
CA ALA A 93 2.34 10.55 38.56
C ALA A 93 2.47 9.20 39.27
#